data_AF-A0A922LWM9-F1
#
_entry.id   AF-A0A922LWM9-F1
#
_cell.length_a   1.000
_cell.length_b   1.000
_cell.length_c   1.000
_cell.angle_alpha   90.00
_cell.angle_beta   90.00
_cell.angle_gamma   90.00
#
_symmetry.space_group_name_H-M   'P 1'
#
loop_
_entity.id
_entity.type
_entity.pdbx_description
1 polymer ?
#
loop_
_entity_poly.entity_id
_entity_poly.type
_entity_poly.pdbx_seq_one_letter_code
_entity_poly.pdbx_strand_id
1 'polypeptide(L)'
;MGSLCRHAGLSLFIRYLPTVIQGVVTNLERNTEAPVSEAELSLRELNLAKECSTNLSSSSLSIFHDTAGWKNLETWMKCVQEMVSNLPSKDFIKVDRTIILELIFKAVQHVNRFVRETGYDVLSTMISHHLCYTESEAKEATYINVATQLAKGLSDNWSQVRMAASRAVRTLFEVDPPSGYTRDDIYPILLPAMCLNRYYVAEGVRIYSQDTWCRVTQGEGRKLLGQYLVPAVDYYIQQSDADNHAVREASCASMAEIVTKLDPNLLLPCVSKLLDALIVCFGDESWPVRDAACVALGSLISTFPNETRAAGYDNLMATQFLRNLSDSIPSVRDGAAKSIAAILKSVGDQNLFQHYINHIVEKIDGLSKQPKESHGAESCRVSGKGPGASHVTVHSGDAAHDSRHTDQVMYSCGSLAPKLQKGRKGGGCHNGLHQRASEPWEEADGAIRLIGQISDKFPNRVTDDLIEQLLKGCEHRNYTHYPYFLETACDVIVQLCNHLEKPQFKKYMDAFLEVLATAVESKLPLAVNAASECLKSIGNRFGPTVLRGRIESHINAFVSENLVDLLPPV
;
A
#
# COMPACT_ATOMS: atom_id res chain seq x y z
N MET A 1 -12.67 20.63 34.30
CA MET A 1 -12.38 21.97 33.74
C MET A 1 -13.32 22.38 32.62
N GLY A 2 -13.51 21.57 31.56
CA GLY A 2 -14.42 21.91 30.45
C GLY A 2 -15.83 22.35 30.88
N SER A 3 -16.48 21.60 31.79
CA SER A 3 -17.80 21.98 32.32
C SER A 3 -17.82 23.33 33.05
N LEU A 4 -16.71 23.70 33.69
CA LEU A 4 -16.59 25.01 34.34
C LEU A 4 -16.45 26.12 33.30
N CYS A 5 -15.66 25.92 32.23
CA CYS A 5 -15.57 26.86 31.13
C CYS A 5 -16.93 27.04 30.42
N ARG A 6 -17.71 25.96 30.28
CA ARG A 6 -19.09 26.02 29.75
C ARG A 6 -19.97 26.97 30.56
N HIS A 7 -19.85 26.94 31.89
CA HIS A 7 -20.72 27.70 32.79
C HIS A 7 -20.23 29.14 32.99
N ALA A 8 -18.92 29.36 33.15
CA ALA A 8 -18.33 30.65 33.53
C ALA A 8 -17.64 31.39 32.36
N GLY A 9 -17.57 30.77 31.18
CA GLY A 9 -17.07 31.37 29.95
C GLY A 9 -15.59 31.78 29.98
N LEU A 10 -15.28 32.84 29.24
CA LEU A 10 -13.92 33.33 29.00
C LEU A 10 -13.16 33.69 30.29
N SER A 11 -13.85 34.23 31.29
CA SER A 11 -13.22 34.66 32.55
C SER A 11 -12.55 33.50 33.28
N LEU A 12 -13.22 32.34 33.35
CA LEU A 12 -12.69 31.16 34.00
C LEU A 12 -11.66 30.44 33.12
N PHE A 13 -11.84 30.48 31.80
CA PHE A 13 -10.83 29.99 30.86
C PHE A 13 -9.48 30.69 31.09
N ILE A 14 -9.46 32.03 31.06
CA ILE A 14 -8.25 32.83 31.26
C ILE A 14 -7.64 32.58 32.64
N ARG A 15 -8.47 32.46 33.69
CA ARG A 15 -8.00 32.24 35.07
C ARG A 15 -7.20 30.94 35.22
N TYR A 16 -7.63 29.85 34.57
CA TYR A 16 -7.00 28.54 34.76
C TYR A 16 -6.07 28.12 33.63
N LEU A 17 -6.08 28.81 32.49
CA LEU A 17 -5.18 28.51 31.37
C LEU A 17 -3.70 28.43 31.80
N PRO A 18 -3.14 29.37 32.61
CA PRO A 18 -1.73 29.29 33.01
C PRO A 18 -1.39 28.00 33.77
N THR A 19 -2.27 27.54 34.66
CA THR A 19 -2.07 26.30 35.43
C THR A 19 -2.09 25.07 34.53
N VAL A 20 -3.03 25.01 33.58
CA VAL A 20 -3.12 23.88 32.64
C VAL A 20 -1.94 23.87 31.68
N ILE A 21 -1.51 25.03 31.19
CA ILE A 21 -0.30 25.19 30.37
C ILE A 21 0.94 24.72 31.12
N GLN A 22 1.09 25.10 32.39
CA GLN A 22 2.19 24.61 33.23
C GLN A 22 2.16 23.08 33.37
N GLY A 23 0.96 22.49 33.51
CA GLY A 23 0.77 21.04 33.52
C GLY A 23 1.27 20.37 32.24
N VAL A 24 0.96 20.93 31.07
CA VAL A 24 1.48 20.46 29.78
C VAL A 24 3.00 20.58 29.74
N VAL A 25 3.57 21.76 30.03
CA VAL A 25 5.02 22.03 29.97
C VAL A 25 5.81 21.06 30.85
N THR A 26 5.40 20.86 32.10
CA THR A 26 6.09 19.96 33.05
C THR A 26 6.05 18.48 32.62
N ASN A 27 5.09 18.10 31.78
CA ASN A 27 4.96 16.72 31.28
C ASN A 27 5.49 16.54 29.84
N LEU A 28 5.78 17.63 29.12
CA LEU A 28 6.24 17.62 27.75
C LEU A 28 7.67 17.08 27.62
N GLU A 29 8.56 17.46 28.55
CA GLU A 29 9.94 17.00 28.60
C GLU A 29 10.15 16.01 29.76
N ARG A 30 11.11 15.09 29.62
CA ARG A 30 11.57 14.27 30.75
C ARG A 30 12.39 15.18 31.66
N ASN A 31 12.00 15.25 32.92
CA ASN A 31 12.82 15.95 33.91
C ASN A 31 13.94 14.98 34.30
N THR A 32 15.16 15.24 33.86
CA THR A 32 16.34 14.38 34.11
C THR A 32 16.75 14.35 35.59
N GLU A 33 16.14 15.20 36.43
CA GLU A 33 16.43 15.32 37.86
C GLU A 33 15.28 14.81 38.77
N ALA A 34 14.17 14.32 38.20
CA ALA A 34 13.05 13.80 38.98
C ALA A 34 13.34 12.36 39.48
N PRO A 35 12.90 11.99 40.70
CA PRO A 35 13.03 10.62 41.20
C PRO A 35 12.31 9.64 40.28
N VAL A 36 12.99 8.53 40.03
CA VAL A 36 12.73 7.55 38.97
C VAL A 36 11.26 7.10 38.98
N SER A 37 10.54 7.35 37.89
CA SER A 37 9.13 6.94 37.75
C SER A 37 8.99 5.42 37.56
N GLU A 38 7.80 4.85 37.77
CA GLU A 38 7.51 3.42 37.57
C GLU A 38 7.83 2.96 36.12
N ALA A 39 7.59 3.83 35.12
CA ALA A 39 7.98 3.59 33.73
C ALA A 39 9.50 3.53 33.51
N GLU A 40 10.26 4.17 34.39
CA GLU A 40 11.72 4.27 34.36
C GLU A 40 12.36 3.13 35.17
N LEU A 41 11.64 2.58 36.15
CA LEU A 41 11.91 1.27 36.75
C LEU A 41 11.69 0.15 35.73
N SER A 42 10.57 0.17 34.98
CA SER A 42 10.35 -0.76 33.87
C SER A 42 11.42 -0.62 32.77
N LEU A 43 11.92 0.59 32.50
CA LEU A 43 13.05 0.84 31.60
C LEU A 43 14.37 0.25 32.14
N ARG A 44 14.62 0.34 33.46
CA ARG A 44 15.76 -0.31 34.10
C ARG A 44 15.65 -1.83 34.06
N GLU A 45 14.48 -2.39 34.34
CA GLU A 45 14.22 -3.83 34.24
C GLU A 45 14.38 -4.34 32.79
N LEU A 46 13.95 -3.56 31.78
CA LEU A 46 14.14 -3.93 30.38
C LEU A 46 15.60 -3.80 29.92
N ASN A 47 16.34 -2.80 30.42
CA ASN A 47 17.77 -2.65 30.15
C ASN A 47 18.59 -3.76 30.84
N LEU A 48 18.21 -4.16 32.06
CA LEU A 48 18.77 -5.33 32.74
C LEU A 48 18.43 -6.63 31.99
N ALA A 49 17.21 -6.75 31.44
CA ALA A 49 16.83 -7.87 30.57
C ALA A 49 17.59 -7.89 29.24
N LYS A 50 17.99 -6.73 28.71
CA LYS A 50 18.85 -6.57 27.52
C LYS A 50 20.28 -7.03 27.77
N GLU A 51 20.78 -6.84 29.00
CA GLU A 51 22.09 -7.36 29.41
C GLU A 51 22.06 -8.88 29.66
N CYS A 52 20.93 -9.43 30.13
CA CYS A 52 20.75 -10.87 30.33
C CYS A 52 20.32 -11.64 29.06
N SER A 53 19.79 -10.98 28.02
CA SER A 53 19.32 -11.62 26.80
C SER A 53 19.92 -10.94 25.57
N THR A 54 20.79 -11.65 24.86
CA THR A 54 21.46 -11.22 23.62
C THR A 54 20.51 -11.07 22.41
N ASN A 55 19.21 -11.35 22.56
CA ASN A 55 18.23 -11.43 21.48
C ASN A 55 17.25 -10.25 21.39
N LEU A 56 17.35 -9.23 22.26
CA LEU A 56 16.49 -8.04 22.20
C LEU A 56 17.05 -7.00 21.20
N SER A 57 16.38 -6.86 20.04
CA SER A 57 16.77 -5.91 18.99
C SER A 57 16.56 -4.44 19.42
N SER A 58 17.36 -3.52 18.86
CA SER A 58 17.17 -2.08 19.03
C SER A 58 15.81 -1.58 18.53
N SER A 59 15.17 -2.29 17.59
CA SER A 59 13.83 -1.95 17.10
C SER A 59 12.75 -2.15 18.18
N SER A 60 12.86 -3.20 18.99
CA SER A 60 11.89 -3.52 20.05
C SER A 60 11.86 -2.43 21.14
N LEU A 61 13.02 -1.89 21.49
CA LEU A 61 13.15 -0.76 22.42
C LEU A 61 12.55 0.54 21.86
N SER A 62 12.74 0.80 20.56
CA SER A 62 12.14 1.97 19.91
C SER A 62 10.61 1.88 19.87
N ILE A 63 10.06 0.69 19.63
CA ILE A 63 8.61 0.45 19.65
C ILE A 63 8.05 0.67 21.05
N PHE A 64 8.74 0.22 22.11
CA PHE A 64 8.31 0.46 23.49
C PHE A 64 8.27 1.96 23.82
N HIS A 65 9.30 2.73 23.43
CA HIS A 65 9.30 4.19 23.63
C HIS A 65 8.18 4.90 22.87
N ASP A 66 7.85 4.41 21.67
CA ASP A 66 6.76 4.95 20.86
C ASP A 66 5.37 4.61 21.46
N THR A 67 5.26 3.58 22.30
CA THR A 67 3.97 2.98 22.72
C THR A 67 3.76 2.83 24.24
N ALA A 68 4.64 3.33 25.10
CA ALA A 68 4.38 3.44 26.54
C ALA A 68 3.61 4.73 26.86
N GLY A 69 2.71 4.75 27.84
CA GLY A 69 2.04 6.00 28.26
C GLY A 69 3.06 7.07 28.70
N TRP A 70 2.81 8.36 28.40
CA TRP A 70 3.77 9.43 28.67
C TRP A 70 3.37 10.32 29.84
N LYS A 71 3.75 9.91 31.06
CA LYS A 71 3.37 10.58 32.32
C LYS A 71 1.85 10.84 32.31
N ASN A 72 1.45 12.10 32.50
CA ASN A 72 0.08 12.58 32.40
C ASN A 72 -0.12 13.59 31.24
N LEU A 73 0.80 13.63 30.26
CA LEU A 73 0.80 14.66 29.21
C LEU A 73 -0.49 14.65 28.39
N GLU A 74 -0.94 13.47 27.98
CA GLU A 74 -2.17 13.29 27.21
C GLU A 74 -3.38 13.82 27.98
N THR A 75 -3.42 13.57 29.30
CA THR A 75 -4.51 14.06 30.17
C THR A 75 -4.52 15.59 30.25
N TRP A 76 -3.35 16.22 30.37
CA TRP A 76 -3.25 17.69 30.37
C TRP A 76 -3.64 18.29 29.01
N MET A 77 -3.22 17.66 27.90
CA MET A 77 -3.62 18.06 26.56
C MET A 77 -5.15 17.93 26.36
N LYS A 78 -5.75 16.81 26.78
CA LYS A 78 -7.21 16.63 26.77
C LYS A 78 -7.92 17.64 27.68
N CYS A 79 -7.31 18.05 28.79
CA CYS A 79 -7.86 19.13 29.62
C CYS A 79 -7.93 20.46 28.87
N VAL A 80 -6.87 20.84 28.13
CA VAL A 80 -6.88 22.03 27.25
C VAL A 80 -7.96 21.89 26.17
N GLN A 81 -8.05 20.72 25.53
CA GLN A 81 -9.07 20.41 24.52
C GLN A 81 -10.49 20.61 25.06
N GLU A 82 -10.78 20.08 26.24
CA GLU A 82 -12.09 20.20 26.90
C GLU A 82 -12.39 21.65 27.32
N MET A 83 -11.39 22.42 27.74
CA MET A 83 -11.59 23.84 28.04
C MET A 83 -12.00 24.64 26.80
N VAL A 84 -11.39 24.36 25.65
CA VAL A 84 -11.68 25.07 24.38
C VAL A 84 -12.99 24.61 23.76
N SER A 85 -13.27 23.30 23.76
CA SER A 85 -14.53 22.72 23.25
C SER A 85 -15.78 23.32 23.91
N ASN A 86 -15.62 23.82 25.13
CA ASN A 86 -16.67 24.41 25.94
C ASN A 86 -16.64 25.94 25.98
N LEU A 87 -15.84 26.59 25.13
CA LEU A 87 -15.78 28.04 24.97
C LEU A 87 -16.27 28.42 23.56
N PRO A 88 -17.18 29.41 23.40
CA PRO A 88 -17.57 29.87 22.07
C PRO A 88 -16.37 30.35 21.24
N SER A 89 -16.32 30.04 19.95
CA SER A 89 -15.19 30.42 19.06
C SER A 89 -14.91 31.93 19.08
N LYS A 90 -15.96 32.76 19.14
CA LYS A 90 -15.85 34.23 19.27
C LYS A 90 -15.10 34.71 20.51
N ASP A 91 -15.07 33.90 21.56
CA ASP A 91 -14.35 34.21 22.80
C ASP A 91 -12.95 33.60 22.79
N PHE A 92 -12.76 32.43 22.17
CA PHE A 92 -11.44 31.84 22.00
C PHE A 92 -10.52 32.69 21.11
N ILE A 93 -11.06 33.36 20.09
CA ILE A 93 -10.31 34.28 19.21
C ILE A 93 -9.67 35.44 19.99
N LYS A 94 -10.23 35.83 21.14
CA LYS A 94 -9.72 36.92 21.98
C LYS A 94 -8.55 36.51 22.89
N VAL A 95 -8.28 35.21 23.01
CA VAL A 95 -7.18 34.69 23.84
C VAL A 95 -5.89 34.71 23.03
N ASP A 96 -4.75 35.03 23.64
CA ASP A 96 -3.46 34.75 23.00
C ASP A 96 -3.24 33.23 22.89
N ARG A 97 -3.26 32.73 21.65
CA ARG A 97 -3.15 31.30 21.32
C ARG A 97 -1.72 30.87 21.02
N THR A 98 -0.74 31.78 21.03
CA THR A 98 0.65 31.51 20.61
C THR A 98 1.25 30.34 21.39
N ILE A 99 1.19 30.41 22.72
CA ILE A 99 1.71 29.35 23.60
C ILE A 99 0.96 28.02 23.45
N ILE A 100 -0.36 28.07 23.20
CA ILE A 100 -1.18 26.87 22.99
C ILE A 100 -0.72 26.17 21.71
N LEU A 101 -0.55 26.94 20.62
CA LEU A 101 -0.12 26.42 19.33
C LEU A 101 1.29 25.84 19.40
N GLU A 102 2.24 26.53 20.04
CA GLU A 102 3.60 26.04 20.24
C GLU A 102 3.63 24.69 20.96
N LEU A 103 2.84 24.54 22.03
CA LEU A 103 2.78 23.29 22.79
C LEU A 103 2.13 22.16 22.00
N ILE A 104 1.08 22.46 21.23
CA ILE A 104 0.47 21.49 20.31
C ILE A 104 1.50 21.05 19.27
N PHE A 105 2.25 21.97 18.68
CA PHE A 105 3.28 21.67 17.67
C PHE A 105 4.40 20.79 18.23
N LYS A 106 4.81 21.03 19.48
CA LYS A 106 5.74 20.13 20.19
C LYS A 106 5.11 18.75 20.44
N ALA A 107 3.84 18.67 20.83
CA ALA A 107 3.16 17.40 21.08
C ALA A 107 2.99 16.55 19.82
N VAL A 108 2.61 17.14 18.68
CA VAL A 108 2.46 16.40 17.40
C VAL A 108 3.79 15.98 16.78
N GLN A 109 4.92 16.49 17.29
CA GLN A 109 6.27 16.07 16.90
C GLN A 109 6.94 15.18 17.96
N HIS A 110 6.21 14.81 19.01
CA HIS A 110 6.75 14.06 20.13
C HIS A 110 7.13 12.62 19.73
N VAL A 111 8.10 12.02 20.40
CA VAL A 111 8.56 10.64 20.09
C VAL A 111 7.46 9.58 20.33
N ASN A 112 6.62 9.81 21.33
CA ASN A 112 5.51 8.93 21.68
C ASN A 112 4.30 9.09 20.74
N ARG A 113 3.79 7.99 20.20
CA ARG A 113 2.68 8.01 19.23
C ARG A 113 1.38 8.52 19.82
N PHE A 114 1.06 8.19 21.07
CA PHE A 114 -0.21 8.57 21.68
C PHE A 114 -0.25 10.07 22.00
N VAL A 115 0.90 10.64 22.35
CA VAL A 115 1.05 12.10 22.49
C VAL A 115 0.83 12.79 21.14
N ARG A 116 1.39 12.24 20.04
CA ARG A 116 1.16 12.81 18.71
C ARG A 116 -0.31 12.70 18.29
N GLU A 117 -0.92 11.54 18.47
CA GLU A 117 -2.35 11.29 18.21
C GLU A 117 -3.22 12.28 18.98
N THR A 118 -3.02 12.38 20.31
CA THR A 118 -3.71 13.34 21.17
C THR A 118 -3.46 14.78 20.71
N GLY A 119 -2.22 15.12 20.34
CA GLY A 119 -1.87 16.44 19.81
C GLY A 119 -2.67 16.82 18.56
N TYR A 120 -2.87 15.88 17.62
CA TYR A 120 -3.71 16.12 16.44
C TYR A 120 -5.20 16.22 16.76
N ASP A 121 -5.71 15.44 17.73
CA ASP A 121 -7.10 15.62 18.21
C ASP A 121 -7.31 17.01 18.84
N VAL A 122 -6.36 17.46 19.66
CA VAL A 122 -6.39 18.79 20.25
C VAL A 122 -6.33 19.84 19.15
N LEU A 123 -5.41 19.71 18.19
CA LEU A 123 -5.29 20.62 17.05
C LEU A 123 -6.59 20.70 16.24
N SER A 124 -7.23 19.57 15.96
CA SER A 124 -8.54 19.50 15.30
C SER A 124 -9.58 20.35 16.03
N THR A 125 -9.63 20.25 17.35
CA THR A 125 -10.54 21.03 18.19
C THR A 125 -10.22 22.52 18.11
N MET A 126 -8.94 22.90 18.21
CA MET A 126 -8.52 24.29 18.10
C MET A 126 -8.92 24.89 16.74
N ILE A 127 -8.74 24.14 15.66
CA ILE A 127 -9.13 24.55 14.31
C ILE A 127 -10.64 24.81 14.25
N SER A 128 -11.47 23.89 14.76
CA SER A 128 -12.95 24.09 14.80
C SER A 128 -13.39 25.30 15.63
N HIS A 129 -12.55 25.76 16.54
CA HIS A 129 -12.75 26.98 17.34
C HIS A 129 -12.00 28.20 16.79
N HIS A 130 -11.61 28.19 15.51
CA HIS A 130 -11.01 29.32 14.79
C HIS A 130 -9.60 29.70 15.27
N LEU A 131 -8.77 28.71 15.64
CA LEU A 131 -7.36 28.91 15.99
C LEU A 131 -6.58 29.78 14.99
N CYS A 132 -6.81 29.58 13.70
CA CYS A 132 -6.10 30.25 12.61
C CYS A 132 -6.55 31.70 12.36
N TYR A 133 -7.60 32.17 13.05
CA TYR A 133 -8.08 33.53 12.92
C TYR A 133 -7.29 34.43 13.85
N THR A 134 -6.94 35.63 13.41
CA THR A 134 -6.25 36.63 14.22
C THR A 134 -7.01 37.95 14.17
N GLU A 135 -6.95 38.73 15.25
CA GLU A 135 -7.38 40.13 15.21
C GLU A 135 -6.29 40.91 14.47
N SER A 136 -6.48 41.07 13.15
CA SER A 136 -5.86 42.06 12.26
C SER A 136 -4.52 42.64 12.73
N GLU A 137 -3.40 41.90 12.54
CA GLU A 137 -1.99 42.38 12.48
C GLU A 137 -0.92 41.27 12.65
N ALA A 138 -1.32 39.99 12.78
CA ALA A 138 -0.35 38.91 12.93
C ALA A 138 0.52 38.73 11.66
N LYS A 139 1.84 38.87 11.83
CA LYS A 139 2.85 38.72 10.76
C LYS A 139 3.07 37.29 10.29
N GLU A 140 2.59 36.29 11.05
CA GLU A 140 2.87 34.89 10.80
C GLU A 140 1.64 34.15 10.26
N ALA A 141 1.83 33.42 9.16
CA ALA A 141 0.79 32.72 8.43
C ALA A 141 0.34 31.45 9.16
N THR A 142 -0.30 31.60 10.33
CA THR A 142 -0.76 30.49 11.19
C THR A 142 -1.53 29.42 10.42
N TYR A 143 -2.39 29.85 9.49
CA TYR A 143 -3.13 28.95 8.61
C TYR A 143 -2.23 28.03 7.76
N ILE A 144 -1.16 28.58 7.19
CA ILE A 144 -0.17 27.83 6.40
C ILE A 144 0.67 26.93 7.31
N ASN A 145 1.12 27.44 8.45
CA ASN A 145 1.88 26.66 9.43
C ASN A 145 1.10 25.44 9.93
N VAL A 146 -0.21 25.61 10.20
CA VAL A 146 -1.10 24.52 10.57
C VAL A 146 -1.25 23.53 9.42
N ALA A 147 -1.47 23.97 8.19
CA ALA A 147 -1.52 23.08 7.03
C ALA A 147 -0.21 22.29 6.84
N THR A 148 0.95 22.93 6.99
CA THR A 148 2.26 22.25 6.94
C THR A 148 2.41 21.21 8.05
N GLN A 149 1.98 21.51 9.28
CA GLN A 149 2.03 20.56 10.38
C GLN A 149 1.06 19.39 10.20
N LEU A 150 -0.12 19.64 9.61
CA LEU A 150 -1.06 18.58 9.27
C LEU A 150 -0.52 17.66 8.18
N ALA A 151 0.15 18.19 7.15
CA ALA A 151 0.82 17.38 6.13
C ALA A 151 1.87 16.42 6.72
N LYS A 152 2.61 16.85 7.76
CA LYS A 152 3.52 15.97 8.51
C LYS A 152 2.79 14.85 9.27
N GLY A 153 1.58 15.12 9.76
CA GLY A 153 0.76 14.13 10.45
C GLY A 153 0.17 13.10 9.49
N LEU A 154 -0.23 13.56 8.30
CA LEU A 154 -0.66 12.68 7.22
C LEU A 154 0.45 11.73 6.76
N SER A 155 1.73 12.07 6.98
CA SER A 155 2.90 11.24 6.71
C SER A 155 3.47 10.49 7.93
N ASP A 156 2.77 10.45 9.08
CA ASP A 156 3.25 9.77 10.29
C ASP A 156 3.37 8.24 10.11
N ASN A 157 4.37 7.59 10.70
CA ASN A 157 4.51 6.13 10.56
C ASN A 157 3.34 5.32 11.16
N TRP A 158 2.61 5.90 12.11
CA TRP A 158 1.53 5.23 12.82
C TRP A 158 0.17 5.58 12.20
N SER A 159 -0.58 4.54 11.82
CA SER A 159 -1.90 4.70 11.19
C SER A 159 -2.90 5.46 12.07
N GLN A 160 -2.86 5.31 13.39
CA GLN A 160 -3.70 6.05 14.33
C GLN A 160 -3.38 7.55 14.33
N VAL A 161 -2.09 7.91 14.28
CA VAL A 161 -1.67 9.32 14.19
C VAL A 161 -2.06 9.90 12.84
N ARG A 162 -1.87 9.16 11.73
CA ARG A 162 -2.39 9.55 10.40
C ARG A 162 -3.89 9.79 10.42
N MET A 163 -4.65 8.91 11.08
CA MET A 163 -6.10 9.07 11.20
C MET A 163 -6.46 10.34 11.96
N ALA A 164 -5.83 10.61 13.11
CA ALA A 164 -6.06 11.84 13.87
C ALA A 164 -5.72 13.09 13.04
N ALA A 165 -4.60 13.06 12.30
CA ALA A 165 -4.24 14.13 11.38
C ALA A 165 -5.25 14.29 10.22
N SER A 166 -5.76 13.19 9.64
CA SER A 166 -6.80 13.23 8.62
C SER A 166 -8.10 13.85 9.13
N ARG A 167 -8.48 13.59 10.39
CA ARG A 167 -9.63 14.27 11.02
C ARG A 167 -9.41 15.77 11.16
N ALA A 168 -8.21 16.17 11.59
CA ALA A 168 -7.84 17.57 11.72
C ALA A 168 -7.79 18.29 10.35
N VAL A 169 -7.31 17.62 9.30
CA VAL A 169 -7.33 18.13 7.91
C VAL A 169 -8.75 18.35 7.41
N ARG A 170 -9.65 17.38 7.62
CA ARG A 170 -11.06 17.55 7.26
C ARG A 170 -11.67 18.76 7.97
N THR A 171 -11.42 18.87 9.28
CA THR A 171 -11.89 20.00 10.09
C THR A 171 -11.38 21.33 9.54
N LEU A 172 -10.11 21.41 9.11
CA LEU A 172 -9.55 22.62 8.50
C LEU A 172 -10.28 23.04 7.22
N PHE A 173 -10.74 22.08 6.41
CA PHE A 173 -11.50 22.39 5.19
C PHE A 173 -12.99 22.71 5.45
N GLU A 174 -13.54 22.21 6.56
CA GLU A 174 -14.93 22.46 7.00
C GLU A 174 -15.12 23.84 7.65
N VAL A 175 -14.05 24.42 8.22
CA VAL A 175 -14.04 25.81 8.69
C VAL A 175 -13.69 26.75 7.53
N ASP A 176 -14.28 27.95 7.53
CA ASP A 176 -13.93 28.96 6.53
C ASP A 176 -12.44 29.38 6.69
N PRO A 177 -11.74 29.73 5.59
CA PRO A 177 -10.41 30.29 5.70
C PRO A 177 -10.41 31.60 6.52
N PRO A 178 -9.36 31.88 7.30
CA PRO A 178 -9.23 33.16 7.99
C PRO A 178 -9.12 34.32 6.99
N SER A 179 -9.46 35.53 7.43
CA SER A 179 -9.44 36.73 6.58
C SER A 179 -8.09 36.92 5.89
N GLY A 180 -8.11 37.12 4.57
CA GLY A 180 -6.91 37.28 3.74
C GLY A 180 -6.36 35.97 3.17
N TYR A 181 -6.92 34.81 3.55
CA TYR A 181 -6.56 33.50 3.01
C TYR A 181 -7.72 32.85 2.27
N THR A 182 -7.37 31.89 1.43
CA THR A 182 -8.29 31.04 0.67
C THR A 182 -7.86 29.58 0.82
N ARG A 183 -8.65 28.64 0.29
CA ARG A 183 -8.23 27.22 0.27
C ARG A 183 -7.04 26.99 -0.68
N ASP A 184 -6.87 27.83 -1.69
CA ASP A 184 -5.78 27.75 -2.67
C ASP A 184 -4.39 27.89 -2.03
N ASP A 185 -4.31 28.58 -0.88
CA ASP A 185 -3.05 28.75 -0.15
C ASP A 185 -2.59 27.45 0.54
N ILE A 186 -3.50 26.51 0.82
CA ILE A 186 -3.20 25.25 1.52
C ILE A 186 -3.36 24.01 0.63
N TYR A 187 -4.02 24.13 -0.52
CA TYR A 187 -4.13 23.05 -1.50
C TYR A 187 -2.78 22.45 -1.94
N PRO A 188 -1.73 23.22 -2.29
CA PRO A 188 -0.45 22.63 -2.67
C PRO A 188 0.23 21.84 -1.54
N ILE A 189 -0.16 22.09 -0.28
CA ILE A 189 0.39 21.43 0.90
C ILE A 189 -0.39 20.16 1.23
N LEU A 190 -1.73 20.25 1.23
CA LEU A 190 -2.59 19.19 1.77
C LEU A 190 -3.16 18.26 0.71
N LEU A 191 -3.42 18.73 -0.53
CA LEU A 191 -3.96 17.85 -1.57
C LEU A 191 -3.03 16.67 -1.89
N PRO A 192 -1.70 16.83 -2.03
CA PRO A 192 -0.82 15.70 -2.28
C PRO A 192 -0.88 14.65 -1.16
N ALA A 193 -0.77 15.10 0.10
CA ALA A 193 -0.80 14.23 1.26
C ALA A 193 -2.15 13.51 1.43
N MET A 194 -3.26 14.20 1.17
CA MET A 194 -4.60 13.61 1.17
C MET A 194 -4.77 12.57 0.06
N CYS A 195 -4.28 12.88 -1.15
CA CYS A 195 -4.37 11.98 -2.30
C CYS A 195 -3.61 10.68 -2.03
N LEU A 196 -2.39 10.77 -1.50
CA LEU A 196 -1.59 9.61 -1.14
C LEU A 196 -2.28 8.71 -0.11
N ASN A 197 -2.89 9.29 0.92
CA ASN A 197 -3.56 8.51 1.95
C ASN A 197 -4.81 7.75 1.45
N ARG A 198 -5.31 8.01 0.23
CA ARG A 198 -6.34 7.17 -0.43
C ARG A 198 -5.82 5.83 -0.93
N TYR A 199 -4.50 5.62 -0.91
CA TYR A 199 -3.83 4.37 -1.27
C TYR A 199 -3.13 3.71 -0.08
N TYR A 200 -3.19 4.32 1.11
CA TYR A 200 -2.52 3.77 2.28
C TYR A 200 -3.15 2.44 2.72
N VAL A 201 -2.31 1.50 3.18
CA VAL A 201 -2.73 0.12 3.48
C VAL A 201 -3.75 0.01 4.62
N ALA A 202 -3.71 0.94 5.59
CA ALA A 202 -4.66 0.94 6.70
C ALA A 202 -6.04 1.39 6.21
N GLU A 203 -6.98 0.45 6.14
CA GLU A 203 -8.31 0.63 5.54
C GLU A 203 -9.07 1.83 6.13
N GLY A 204 -9.03 2.02 7.45
CA GLY A 204 -9.67 3.17 8.09
C GLY A 204 -9.15 4.50 7.53
N VAL A 205 -7.83 4.68 7.48
CA VAL A 205 -7.19 5.90 6.93
C VAL A 205 -7.57 6.08 5.46
N ARG A 206 -7.55 4.99 4.70
CA ARG A 206 -7.89 4.97 3.28
C ARG A 206 -9.30 5.44 3.01
N ILE A 207 -10.30 4.79 3.62
CA ILE A 207 -11.72 5.10 3.42
C ILE A 207 -12.01 6.53 3.86
N TYR A 208 -11.50 6.94 5.03
CA TYR A 208 -11.69 8.29 5.54
C TYR A 208 -11.07 9.34 4.60
N SER A 209 -9.89 9.08 4.05
CA SER A 209 -9.22 9.99 3.12
C SER A 209 -9.93 10.06 1.77
N GLN A 210 -10.50 8.95 1.28
CA GLN A 210 -11.34 8.93 0.08
C GLN A 210 -12.63 9.75 0.25
N ASP A 211 -13.34 9.59 1.37
CA ASP A 211 -14.52 10.41 1.69
C ASP A 211 -14.15 11.90 1.83
N THR A 212 -13.05 12.21 2.54
CA THR A 212 -12.56 13.60 2.66
C THR A 212 -12.20 14.19 1.30
N TRP A 213 -11.53 13.41 0.44
CA TRP A 213 -11.18 13.83 -0.91
C TRP A 213 -12.42 14.22 -1.73
N CYS A 214 -13.47 13.39 -1.70
CA CYS A 214 -14.73 13.69 -2.39
C CYS A 214 -15.37 14.98 -1.88
N ARG A 215 -15.37 15.21 -0.55
CA ARG A 215 -15.93 16.43 0.06
C ARG A 215 -15.17 17.69 -0.31
N VAL A 216 -13.84 17.63 -0.24
CA VAL A 216 -12.96 18.79 -0.45
C VAL A 216 -12.86 19.14 -1.93
N THR A 217 -12.70 18.13 -2.80
CA THR A 217 -12.51 18.37 -4.24
C THR A 217 -13.81 18.46 -5.02
N GLN A 218 -14.93 17.95 -4.48
CA GLN A 218 -16.26 17.97 -5.11
C GLN A 218 -16.27 17.45 -6.56
N GLY A 219 -15.42 16.45 -6.85
CA GLY A 219 -15.26 15.87 -8.19
C GLY A 219 -14.17 16.53 -9.05
N GLU A 220 -13.64 17.69 -8.65
CA GLU A 220 -12.62 18.46 -9.38
C GLU A 220 -11.18 18.03 -9.06
N GLY A 221 -10.98 16.86 -8.43
CA GLY A 221 -9.67 16.42 -7.95
C GLY A 221 -8.57 16.37 -9.02
N ARG A 222 -8.92 16.00 -10.26
CA ARG A 222 -7.97 16.01 -11.40
C ARG A 222 -7.52 17.43 -11.76
N LYS A 223 -8.47 18.36 -11.82
CA LYS A 223 -8.19 19.77 -12.11
C LYS A 223 -7.30 20.38 -11.03
N LEU A 224 -7.65 20.16 -9.76
CA LEU A 224 -6.88 20.68 -8.63
C LEU A 224 -5.46 20.11 -8.58
N LEU A 225 -5.27 18.79 -8.72
CA LEU A 225 -3.92 18.22 -8.79
C LEU A 225 -3.15 18.68 -10.01
N GLY A 226 -3.80 18.87 -11.16
CA GLY A 226 -3.16 19.45 -12.35
C GLY A 226 -2.66 20.88 -12.10
N GLN A 227 -3.42 21.69 -11.37
CA GLN A 227 -3.04 23.06 -11.00
C GLN A 227 -1.84 23.08 -10.04
N TYR A 228 -1.76 22.11 -9.12
CA TYR A 228 -0.68 21.99 -8.12
C TYR A 228 0.23 20.78 -8.39
N LEU A 229 0.52 20.52 -9.67
CA LEU A 229 1.22 19.31 -10.09
C LEU A 229 2.63 19.19 -9.51
N VAL A 230 3.42 20.27 -9.57
CA VAL A 230 4.81 20.26 -9.11
C VAL A 230 4.90 19.95 -7.60
N PRO A 231 4.16 20.64 -6.71
CA PRO A 231 4.09 20.26 -5.29
C PRO A 231 3.63 18.81 -5.08
N ALA A 232 2.69 18.31 -5.89
CA ALA A 232 2.22 16.93 -5.77
C ALA A 232 3.29 15.91 -6.13
N VAL A 233 3.98 16.11 -7.26
CA VAL A 233 5.08 15.25 -7.71
C VAL A 233 6.22 15.27 -6.69
N ASP A 234 6.67 16.45 -6.25
CA ASP A 234 7.77 16.56 -5.30
C ASP A 234 7.42 15.88 -3.97
N TYR A 235 6.17 15.99 -3.51
CA TYR A 235 5.70 15.29 -2.31
C TYR A 235 5.69 13.77 -2.49
N TYR A 236 5.16 13.24 -3.60
CA TYR A 236 5.18 11.79 -3.84
C TYR A 236 6.60 11.27 -3.93
N ILE A 237 7.50 11.97 -4.63
CA ILE A 237 8.91 11.59 -4.70
C ILE A 237 9.52 11.53 -3.29
N GLN A 238 9.30 12.55 -2.46
CA GLN A 238 9.74 12.54 -1.07
C GLN A 238 9.18 11.34 -0.28
N GLN A 239 7.89 11.03 -0.43
CA GLN A 239 7.25 9.90 0.27
C GLN A 239 7.71 8.54 -0.27
N SER A 240 8.23 8.47 -1.49
CA SER A 240 8.82 7.26 -2.06
C SER A 240 10.14 6.86 -1.39
N ASP A 241 10.75 7.76 -0.61
CA ASP A 241 11.94 7.49 0.22
C ASP A 241 11.61 7.29 1.72
N ALA A 242 10.34 7.18 2.10
CA ALA A 242 9.95 6.98 3.50
C ALA A 242 10.44 5.63 4.07
N ASP A 243 10.79 5.58 5.35
CA ASP A 243 11.19 4.33 6.05
C ASP A 243 10.08 3.27 6.03
N ASN A 244 8.82 3.70 6.02
CA ASN A 244 7.66 2.83 6.03
C ASN A 244 7.31 2.38 4.60
N HIS A 245 7.40 1.08 4.33
CA HIS A 245 7.10 0.52 3.02
C HIS A 245 5.66 0.80 2.56
N ALA A 246 4.68 0.85 3.47
CA ALA A 246 3.29 1.15 3.11
C ALA A 246 3.12 2.59 2.58
N VAL A 247 4.01 3.50 2.97
CA VAL A 247 4.05 4.88 2.47
C VAL A 247 4.67 4.92 1.09
N ARG A 248 5.77 4.20 0.88
CA ARG A 248 6.42 4.08 -0.43
C ARG A 248 5.49 3.44 -1.46
N GLU A 249 4.78 2.39 -1.07
CA GLU A 249 3.75 1.72 -1.88
C GLU A 249 2.63 2.70 -2.28
N ALA A 250 2.04 3.39 -1.31
CA ALA A 250 1.00 4.40 -1.57
C ALA A 250 1.50 5.55 -2.44
N SER A 251 2.78 5.92 -2.30
CA SER A 251 3.43 6.91 -3.17
C SER A 251 3.53 6.43 -4.61
N CYS A 252 3.98 5.19 -4.86
CA CYS A 252 4.03 4.60 -6.20
C CYS A 252 2.63 4.56 -6.84
N ALA A 253 1.61 4.17 -6.07
CA ALA A 253 0.22 4.18 -6.55
C ALA A 253 -0.28 5.60 -6.90
N SER A 254 0.11 6.61 -6.12
CA SER A 254 -0.23 8.01 -6.38
C SER A 254 0.47 8.56 -7.64
N MET A 255 1.73 8.18 -7.86
CA MET A 255 2.46 8.48 -9.09
C MET A 255 1.80 7.83 -10.31
N ALA A 256 1.41 6.55 -10.20
CA ALA A 256 0.67 5.87 -11.26
C ALA A 256 -0.66 6.57 -11.58
N GLU A 257 -1.38 7.05 -10.56
CA GLU A 257 -2.63 7.76 -10.76
C GLU A 257 -2.45 9.09 -11.50
N ILE A 258 -1.48 9.92 -11.12
CA ILE A 258 -1.27 11.20 -11.82
C ILE A 258 -0.87 10.97 -13.28
N VAL A 259 -0.04 9.95 -13.55
CA VAL A 259 0.35 9.57 -14.91
C VAL A 259 -0.84 9.12 -15.75
N THR A 260 -1.74 8.32 -15.16
CA THR A 260 -2.87 7.73 -15.90
C THR A 260 -4.06 8.66 -16.05
N LYS A 261 -4.23 9.65 -15.16
CA LYS A 261 -5.45 10.48 -15.10
C LYS A 261 -5.28 11.94 -15.47
N LEU A 262 -4.06 12.48 -15.45
CA LEU A 262 -3.80 13.88 -15.83
C LEU A 262 -3.41 14.00 -17.31
N ASP A 263 -3.47 15.22 -17.84
CA ASP A 263 -2.99 15.51 -19.19
C ASP A 263 -1.48 15.22 -19.28
N PRO A 264 -1.05 14.32 -20.18
CA PRO A 264 0.37 13.99 -20.35
C PRO A 264 1.27 15.21 -20.60
N ASN A 265 0.76 16.26 -21.26
CA ASN A 265 1.54 17.46 -21.54
C ASN A 265 1.98 18.20 -20.27
N LEU A 266 1.15 18.15 -19.21
CA LEU A 266 1.49 18.75 -17.92
C LEU A 266 2.64 18.01 -17.22
N LEU A 267 2.76 16.71 -17.48
CA LEU A 267 3.73 15.83 -16.81
C LEU A 267 5.11 15.84 -17.47
N LEU A 268 5.24 16.30 -18.73
CA LEU A 268 6.52 16.33 -19.46
C LEU A 268 7.70 16.87 -18.64
N PRO A 269 7.59 18.00 -17.89
CA PRO A 269 8.70 18.52 -17.08
C PRO A 269 9.06 17.63 -15.88
N CYS A 270 8.17 16.72 -15.49
CA CYS A 270 8.30 15.86 -14.31
C CYS A 270 8.74 14.44 -14.65
N VAL A 271 8.71 14.02 -15.93
CA VAL A 271 8.96 12.63 -16.35
C VAL A 271 10.29 12.09 -15.83
N SER A 272 11.39 12.84 -15.99
CA SER A 272 12.72 12.40 -15.53
C SER A 272 12.74 12.14 -14.02
N LYS A 273 12.17 13.04 -13.22
CA LYS A 273 12.15 12.89 -11.75
C LYS A 273 11.27 11.72 -11.32
N LEU A 274 10.13 11.51 -11.99
CA LEU A 274 9.23 10.38 -11.75
C LEU A 274 9.90 9.06 -12.11
N LEU A 275 10.63 8.99 -13.24
CA LEU A 275 11.44 7.84 -13.62
C LEU A 275 12.47 7.53 -12.52
N ASP A 276 13.28 8.50 -12.12
CA ASP A 276 14.34 8.29 -11.11
C ASP A 276 13.77 7.71 -9.80
N ALA A 277 12.68 8.30 -9.29
CA ALA A 277 12.04 7.86 -8.05
C ALA A 277 11.44 6.44 -8.16
N LEU A 278 10.73 6.17 -9.26
CA LEU A 278 10.08 4.88 -9.45
C LEU A 278 11.08 3.76 -9.75
N ILE A 279 12.19 4.03 -10.42
CA ILE A 279 13.26 3.03 -10.68
C ILE A 279 13.88 2.55 -9.37
N VAL A 280 14.06 3.46 -8.41
CA VAL A 280 14.50 3.11 -7.06
C VAL A 280 13.48 2.18 -6.39
N CYS A 281 12.19 2.52 -6.43
CA CYS A 281 11.13 1.71 -5.83
C CYS A 281 10.92 0.37 -6.54
N PHE A 282 11.23 0.30 -7.84
CA PHE A 282 11.13 -0.92 -8.65
C PHE A 282 12.11 -2.02 -8.19
N GLY A 283 13.19 -1.63 -7.52
CA GLY A 283 14.15 -2.52 -6.86
C GLY A 283 14.04 -2.52 -5.33
N ASP A 284 12.91 -2.12 -4.76
CA ASP A 284 12.73 -2.07 -3.30
C ASP A 284 12.81 -3.45 -2.65
N GLU A 285 13.30 -3.54 -1.42
CA GLU A 285 13.35 -4.80 -0.65
C GLU A 285 11.93 -5.32 -0.33
N SER A 286 10.98 -4.40 -0.17
CA SER A 286 9.58 -4.71 0.10
C SER A 286 8.84 -5.02 -1.19
N TRP A 287 8.35 -6.24 -1.34
CA TRP A 287 7.62 -6.66 -2.54
C TRP A 287 6.35 -5.83 -2.86
N PRO A 288 5.56 -5.32 -1.89
CA PRO A 288 4.41 -4.47 -2.22
C PRO A 288 4.84 -3.16 -2.91
N VAL A 289 6.00 -2.62 -2.51
CA VAL A 289 6.57 -1.42 -3.13
C VAL A 289 7.04 -1.73 -4.54
N ARG A 290 7.74 -2.87 -4.75
CA ARG A 290 8.13 -3.30 -6.10
C ARG A 290 6.93 -3.50 -7.02
N ASP A 291 5.88 -4.12 -6.52
CA ASP A 291 4.64 -4.39 -7.27
C ASP A 291 3.99 -3.07 -7.71
N ALA A 292 3.75 -2.15 -6.76
CA ALA A 292 3.19 -0.83 -7.05
C ALA A 292 4.08 0.00 -8.00
N ALA A 293 5.39 -0.02 -7.79
CA ALA A 293 6.36 0.65 -8.66
C ALA A 293 6.40 0.04 -10.06
N CYS A 294 6.18 -1.27 -10.18
CA CYS A 294 6.15 -1.97 -11.46
C CYS A 294 5.01 -1.45 -12.33
N VAL A 295 3.80 -1.40 -11.78
CA VAL A 295 2.62 -0.85 -12.46
C VAL A 295 2.78 0.65 -12.76
N ALA A 296 3.35 1.41 -11.83
CA ALA A 296 3.60 2.84 -12.00
C ALA A 296 4.59 3.12 -13.15
N LEU A 297 5.73 2.41 -13.19
CA LEU A 297 6.69 2.51 -14.29
C LEU A 297 6.08 2.06 -15.61
N GLY A 298 5.33 0.95 -15.62
CA GLY A 298 4.61 0.50 -16.82
C GLY A 298 3.70 1.59 -17.39
N SER A 299 2.96 2.27 -16.52
CA SER A 299 2.09 3.39 -16.90
C SER A 299 2.88 4.60 -17.40
N LEU A 300 3.98 4.96 -16.72
CA LEU A 300 4.81 6.10 -17.09
C LEU A 300 5.51 5.88 -18.44
N ILE A 301 6.14 4.72 -18.63
CA ILE A 301 6.88 4.38 -19.84
C ILE A 301 5.93 4.20 -21.02
N SER A 302 4.76 3.58 -20.80
CA SER A 302 3.77 3.47 -21.87
C SER A 302 3.19 4.82 -22.30
N THR A 303 3.11 5.79 -21.39
CA THR A 303 2.67 7.17 -21.70
C THR A 303 3.77 8.01 -22.33
N PHE A 304 5.02 7.86 -21.89
CA PHE A 304 6.18 8.67 -22.30
C PHE A 304 7.37 7.82 -22.79
N PRO A 305 7.18 7.02 -23.87
CA PRO A 305 8.22 6.10 -24.33
C PRO A 305 9.43 6.84 -24.93
N ASN A 306 9.24 8.01 -25.54
CA ASN A 306 10.32 8.76 -26.17
C ASN A 306 11.19 9.45 -25.13
N GLU A 307 10.57 10.03 -24.11
CA GLU A 307 11.23 10.65 -22.97
C GLU A 307 11.99 9.61 -22.15
N THR A 308 11.42 8.40 -22.01
CA THR A 308 12.11 7.26 -21.36
C THR A 308 13.39 6.88 -22.12
N ARG A 309 13.35 6.79 -23.46
CA ARG A 309 14.55 6.54 -24.27
C ARG A 309 15.55 7.68 -24.18
N ALA A 310 15.08 8.92 -24.24
CA ALA A 310 15.92 10.11 -24.10
C ALA A 310 16.62 10.18 -22.72
N ALA A 311 16.03 9.59 -21.69
CA ALA A 311 16.63 9.42 -20.36
C ALA A 311 17.69 8.30 -20.28
N GLY A 312 18.02 7.63 -21.40
CA GLY A 312 19.05 6.60 -21.49
C GLY A 312 18.54 5.17 -21.40
N TYR A 313 17.22 4.96 -21.43
CA TYR A 313 16.60 3.63 -21.39
C TYR A 313 16.09 3.22 -22.79
N ASP A 314 17.00 3.01 -23.73
CA ASP A 314 16.71 2.73 -25.15
C ASP A 314 15.75 1.54 -25.34
N ASN A 315 15.91 0.50 -24.53
CA ASN A 315 15.08 -0.72 -24.55
C ASN A 315 13.84 -0.63 -23.66
N LEU A 316 13.45 0.57 -23.20
CA LEU A 316 12.30 0.79 -22.32
C LEU A 316 12.33 -0.07 -21.05
N MET A 317 13.54 -0.25 -20.50
CA MET A 317 13.79 -1.05 -19.30
C MET A 317 13.44 -2.54 -19.42
N ALA A 318 13.52 -3.12 -20.62
CA ALA A 318 13.13 -4.51 -20.85
C ALA A 318 13.81 -5.50 -19.90
N THR A 319 15.12 -5.37 -19.68
CA THR A 319 15.88 -6.24 -18.77
C THR A 319 15.34 -6.18 -17.34
N GLN A 320 14.96 -4.99 -16.86
CA GLN A 320 14.45 -4.79 -15.52
C GLN A 320 13.04 -5.36 -15.37
N PHE A 321 12.17 -5.17 -16.37
CA PHE A 321 10.84 -5.80 -16.36
C PHE A 321 10.91 -7.32 -16.43
N LEU A 322 11.83 -7.90 -17.22
CA LEU A 322 12.05 -9.35 -17.24
C LEU A 322 12.48 -9.89 -15.89
N ARG A 323 13.32 -9.15 -15.14
CA ARG A 323 13.67 -9.54 -13.76
C ARG A 323 12.45 -9.62 -12.85
N ASN A 324 11.57 -8.62 -12.91
CA ASN A 324 10.35 -8.62 -12.08
C ASN A 324 9.28 -9.60 -12.60
N LEU A 325 9.27 -9.90 -13.90
CA LEU A 325 8.47 -10.98 -14.49
C LEU A 325 8.88 -12.34 -13.93
N SER A 326 10.15 -12.50 -13.57
CA SER A 326 10.70 -13.68 -12.90
C SER A 326 10.67 -13.59 -11.37
N ASP A 327 10.07 -12.56 -10.73
CA ASP A 327 10.14 -12.40 -9.27
C ASP A 327 9.55 -13.62 -8.53
N SER A 328 10.10 -14.00 -7.39
CA SER A 328 9.51 -15.00 -6.47
C SER A 328 8.07 -14.68 -6.03
N ILE A 329 7.65 -13.41 -6.07
CA ILE A 329 6.33 -12.96 -5.63
C ILE A 329 5.34 -12.92 -6.81
N PRO A 330 4.24 -13.69 -6.78
CA PRO A 330 3.29 -13.79 -7.89
C PRO A 330 2.68 -12.46 -8.33
N SER A 331 2.36 -11.56 -7.40
CA SER A 331 1.75 -10.27 -7.74
C SER A 331 2.72 -9.35 -8.49
N VAL A 332 4.01 -9.37 -8.14
CA VAL A 332 5.06 -8.64 -8.87
C VAL A 332 5.20 -9.17 -10.30
N ARG A 333 5.13 -10.50 -10.49
CA ARG A 333 5.13 -11.11 -11.84
C ARG A 333 3.94 -10.66 -12.68
N ASP A 334 2.76 -10.61 -12.07
CA ASP A 334 1.53 -10.15 -12.71
C ASP A 334 1.60 -8.65 -13.09
N GLY A 335 2.08 -7.80 -12.18
CA GLY A 335 2.34 -6.38 -12.43
C GLY A 335 3.34 -6.16 -13.57
N ALA A 336 4.40 -6.98 -13.63
CA ALA A 336 5.38 -6.94 -14.71
C ALA A 336 4.78 -7.37 -16.05
N ALA A 337 4.04 -8.47 -16.10
CA ALA A 337 3.37 -8.95 -17.32
C ALA A 337 2.42 -7.87 -17.89
N LYS A 338 1.59 -7.27 -17.03
CA LYS A 338 0.66 -6.19 -17.39
C LYS A 338 1.40 -4.96 -17.94
N SER A 339 2.48 -4.57 -17.27
CA SER A 339 3.30 -3.41 -17.64
C SER A 339 4.02 -3.62 -18.97
N ILE A 340 4.63 -4.79 -19.18
CA ILE A 340 5.27 -5.16 -20.45
C ILE A 340 4.28 -5.07 -21.60
N ALA A 341 3.09 -5.65 -21.46
CA ALA A 341 2.08 -5.62 -22.51
C ALA A 341 1.59 -4.19 -22.82
N ALA A 342 1.45 -3.34 -21.79
CA ALA A 342 1.10 -1.93 -21.96
C ALA A 342 2.20 -1.15 -22.70
N ILE A 343 3.47 -1.35 -22.35
CA ILE A 343 4.62 -0.72 -23.02
C ILE A 343 4.69 -1.16 -24.48
N LEU A 344 4.60 -2.47 -24.75
CA LEU A 344 4.59 -2.98 -26.13
C LEU A 344 3.49 -2.34 -26.97
N LYS A 345 2.32 -2.09 -26.36
CA LYS A 345 1.16 -1.51 -27.06
C LYS A 345 1.39 -0.05 -27.42
N SER A 346 2.12 0.71 -26.59
CA SER A 346 2.34 2.12 -26.85
C SER A 346 3.38 2.40 -27.93
N VAL A 347 4.36 1.50 -28.12
CA VAL A 347 5.47 1.74 -29.08
C VAL A 347 5.39 0.94 -30.37
N GLY A 348 4.68 -0.19 -30.41
CA GLY A 348 4.58 -1.04 -31.61
C GLY A 348 5.93 -1.57 -32.11
N ASP A 349 6.95 -1.64 -31.25
CA ASP A 349 8.31 -2.05 -31.58
C ASP A 349 8.40 -3.58 -31.75
N GLN A 350 8.61 -4.02 -32.99
CA GLN A 350 8.63 -5.44 -33.33
C GLN A 350 9.85 -6.17 -32.76
N ASN A 351 11.00 -5.51 -32.66
CA ASN A 351 12.21 -6.12 -32.11
C ASN A 351 12.05 -6.34 -30.60
N LEU A 352 11.49 -5.34 -29.91
CA LEU A 352 11.17 -5.45 -28.50
C LEU A 352 10.11 -6.53 -28.25
N PHE A 353 9.06 -6.59 -29.09
CA PHE A 353 8.06 -7.65 -29.01
C PHE A 353 8.71 -9.04 -29.12
N GLN A 354 9.54 -9.25 -30.15
CA GLN A 354 10.24 -10.53 -30.36
C GLN A 354 11.17 -10.88 -29.20
N HIS A 355 11.82 -9.89 -28.58
CA HIS A 355 12.66 -10.11 -27.41
C HIS A 355 11.88 -10.75 -26.26
N TYR A 356 10.67 -10.28 -25.97
CA TYR A 356 9.80 -10.89 -24.95
C TYR A 356 9.27 -12.26 -25.36
N ILE A 357 8.95 -12.48 -26.63
CA ILE A 357 8.55 -13.82 -27.11
C ILE A 357 9.67 -14.83 -26.92
N ASN A 358 10.91 -14.47 -27.27
CA ASN A 358 12.08 -15.32 -27.06
C ASN A 358 12.28 -15.64 -25.58
N HIS A 359 12.05 -14.66 -24.69
CA HIS A 359 12.12 -14.88 -23.25
C HIS A 359 11.07 -15.88 -22.76
N ILE A 360 9.83 -15.81 -23.26
CA ILE A 360 8.78 -16.79 -22.92
C ILE A 360 9.26 -18.21 -23.24
N VAL A 361 9.73 -18.43 -24.46
CA VAL A 361 10.24 -19.75 -24.89
C VAL A 361 11.40 -20.21 -24.00
N GLU A 362 12.38 -19.33 -23.74
CA GLU A 362 13.53 -19.64 -22.89
C GLU A 362 13.10 -20.09 -21.48
N LYS A 363 12.13 -19.39 -20.87
CA LYS A 363 11.70 -19.67 -19.49
C LYS A 363 10.85 -20.92 -19.38
N ILE A 364 10.00 -21.19 -20.37
CA ILE A 364 9.28 -22.47 -20.46
C ILE A 364 10.26 -23.64 -20.64
N ASP A 365 11.25 -23.52 -21.53
CA ASP A 365 12.29 -24.54 -21.72
C ASP A 365 13.12 -24.79 -20.43
N GLY A 366 13.29 -23.74 -19.63
CA GLY A 366 13.95 -23.77 -18.33
C GLY A 366 13.30 -24.70 -17.31
N LEU A 367 12.00 -25.01 -17.43
CA LEU A 367 11.28 -25.93 -16.52
C LEU A 367 11.90 -27.32 -16.46
N SER A 368 12.57 -27.76 -17.53
CA SER A 368 13.33 -29.01 -17.56
C SER A 368 14.41 -29.10 -16.45
N LYS A 369 14.84 -27.95 -15.92
CA LYS A 369 15.83 -27.82 -14.85
C LYS A 369 15.20 -27.66 -13.46
N GLN A 370 13.87 -27.62 -13.35
CA GLN A 370 13.17 -27.44 -12.08
C GLN A 370 13.43 -28.61 -11.13
N PRO A 371 13.96 -28.38 -9.91
CA PRO A 371 14.05 -29.42 -8.90
C PRO A 371 12.68 -29.90 -8.41
N LYS A 372 12.61 -31.16 -7.98
CA LYS A 372 11.37 -31.76 -7.42
C LYS A 372 10.89 -31.03 -6.17
N GLU A 373 11.82 -30.70 -5.27
CA GLU A 373 11.55 -29.82 -4.15
C GLU A 373 11.68 -28.38 -4.64
N SER A 374 10.56 -27.68 -4.71
CA SER A 374 10.51 -26.29 -5.15
C SER A 374 10.15 -25.37 -3.98
N HIS A 375 10.62 -24.13 -4.02
CA HIS A 375 10.34 -23.10 -3.03
C HIS A 375 9.22 -22.17 -3.51
N GLY A 376 8.33 -21.79 -2.60
CA GLY A 376 7.24 -20.85 -2.86
C GLY A 376 7.56 -19.42 -2.43
N ALA A 377 6.60 -18.52 -2.61
CA ALA A 377 6.60 -17.19 -2.00
C ALA A 377 6.40 -17.25 -0.46
N GLU A 378 6.33 -18.44 0.14
CA GLU A 378 6.20 -18.59 1.57
C GLU A 378 7.41 -17.94 2.27
N SER A 379 7.14 -16.86 3.01
CA SER A 379 7.99 -16.49 4.13
C SER A 379 8.10 -17.74 4.99
N CYS A 380 9.32 -18.25 5.27
CA CYS A 380 9.53 -19.36 6.19
C CYS A 380 8.62 -19.15 7.41
N ARG A 381 7.48 -19.85 7.42
CA ARG A 381 6.54 -19.82 8.52
C ARG A 381 7.27 -20.55 9.62
N VAL A 382 7.83 -19.81 10.58
CA VAL A 382 8.14 -20.42 11.86
C VAL A 382 6.79 -20.94 12.35
N SER A 383 6.65 -22.27 12.38
CA SER A 383 5.45 -22.95 12.83
C SER A 383 4.83 -22.21 14.02
N GLY A 384 3.59 -21.74 13.86
CA GLY A 384 2.83 -21.09 14.93
C GLY A 384 2.79 -19.56 14.99
N LYS A 385 3.19 -18.81 13.95
CA LYS A 385 3.06 -17.33 13.95
C LYS A 385 2.26 -16.80 12.76
N GLY A 386 1.15 -16.13 13.05
CA GLY A 386 0.29 -15.47 12.06
C GLY A 386 0.92 -14.22 11.42
N PRO A 387 0.30 -13.69 10.35
CA PRO A 387 0.80 -12.50 9.66
C PRO A 387 0.85 -11.30 10.60
N GLY A 388 1.97 -10.57 10.62
CA GLY A 388 2.16 -9.36 11.43
C GLY A 388 2.84 -9.55 12.80
N ALA A 389 3.31 -10.75 13.15
CA ALA A 389 3.92 -11.02 14.44
C ALA A 389 5.37 -10.49 14.56
N SER A 390 5.55 -9.17 14.71
CA SER A 390 6.72 -8.65 15.41
C SER A 390 6.59 -9.05 16.89
N HIS A 391 7.29 -10.09 17.34
CA HIS A 391 7.52 -10.45 18.76
C HIS A 391 6.35 -10.44 19.76
N VAL A 392 5.10 -10.32 19.34
CA VAL A 392 3.91 -10.41 20.19
C VAL A 392 3.27 -11.77 19.96
N THR A 393 3.09 -12.51 21.04
CA THR A 393 2.44 -13.83 21.05
C THR A 393 1.03 -13.71 20.47
N VAL A 394 0.79 -14.30 19.30
CA VAL A 394 -0.55 -14.42 18.74
C VAL A 394 -1.10 -15.79 19.14
N HIS A 395 -2.18 -15.81 19.91
CA HIS A 395 -2.94 -17.04 20.15
C HIS A 395 -3.83 -17.34 18.94
N SER A 396 -3.92 -18.60 18.54
CA SER A 396 -4.79 -19.08 17.45
C SER A 396 -5.91 -19.98 18.01
N GLY A 397 -6.99 -20.18 17.24
CA GLY A 397 -8.17 -20.97 17.66
C GLY A 397 -9.21 -20.14 18.42
N ASP A 398 -10.06 -20.79 19.23
CA ASP A 398 -11.12 -20.13 20.02
C ASP A 398 -10.58 -19.03 20.97
N ALA A 399 -9.30 -19.11 21.34
CA ALA A 399 -8.59 -18.10 22.13
C ALA A 399 -8.30 -16.79 21.36
N ALA A 400 -8.33 -16.80 20.02
CA ALA A 400 -8.22 -15.60 19.19
C ALA A 400 -9.52 -14.77 19.18
N HIS A 401 -10.65 -15.42 19.49
CA HIS A 401 -11.99 -14.81 19.63
C HIS A 401 -12.45 -14.74 21.08
N ASP A 402 -11.51 -14.51 22.01
CA ASP A 402 -11.88 -14.18 23.38
C ASP A 402 -12.47 -12.76 23.42
N SER A 403 -13.69 -12.65 23.95
CA SER A 403 -14.36 -11.36 24.26
C SER A 403 -13.55 -10.43 25.18
N ARG A 404 -12.48 -10.90 25.83
CA ARG A 404 -11.51 -10.08 26.59
C ARG A 404 -10.45 -9.42 25.70
N HIS A 405 -10.35 -9.81 24.42
CA HIS A 405 -9.42 -9.29 23.42
C HIS A 405 -10.11 -8.46 22.31
N THR A 406 -11.44 -8.37 22.33
CA THR A 406 -12.18 -7.32 21.59
C THR A 406 -11.90 -5.95 22.21
N ASP A 407 -11.83 -4.90 21.38
CA ASP A 407 -11.44 -3.52 21.75
C ASP A 407 -9.98 -3.29 22.16
N GLN A 408 -9.06 -4.23 21.88
CA GLN A 408 -7.63 -3.96 22.02
C GLN A 408 -7.05 -3.19 20.83
N VAL A 409 -6.02 -2.37 21.08
CA VAL A 409 -5.35 -1.58 20.04
C VAL A 409 -4.67 -2.50 19.03
N MET A 410 -5.34 -2.73 17.91
CA MET A 410 -4.78 -3.49 16.79
C MET A 410 -3.74 -2.66 16.05
N TYR A 411 -2.61 -3.28 15.77
CA TYR A 411 -1.53 -2.67 15.03
C TYR A 411 -1.58 -3.13 13.57
N SER A 412 -1.54 -2.18 12.63
CA SER A 412 -1.37 -2.51 11.21
C SER A 412 0.03 -3.07 10.97
N CYS A 413 0.15 -4.07 10.09
CA CYS A 413 1.43 -4.60 9.62
C CYS A 413 2.36 -3.48 9.11
N GLY A 414 1.80 -2.41 8.52
CA GLY A 414 2.57 -1.23 8.09
C GLY A 414 3.02 -0.30 9.22
N SER A 415 2.40 -0.35 10.40
CA SER A 415 2.79 0.45 11.57
C SER A 415 3.81 -0.25 12.46
N LEU A 416 3.88 -1.59 12.43
CA LEU A 416 4.84 -2.41 13.17
C LEU A 416 5.96 -3.00 12.32
N ALA A 417 5.90 -2.85 10.99
CA ALA A 417 7.04 -3.15 10.14
C ALA A 417 8.26 -2.45 10.76
N PRO A 418 9.34 -3.19 11.10
CA PRO A 418 10.55 -2.59 11.64
C PRO A 418 10.90 -1.39 10.77
N LYS A 419 11.49 -0.31 11.31
CA LYS A 419 11.96 0.81 10.49
C LYS A 419 12.89 0.24 9.41
N LEU A 420 12.36 -0.04 8.22
CA LEU A 420 13.04 -0.78 7.16
C LEU A 420 13.91 0.23 6.47
N GLN A 421 15.05 0.49 7.11
CA GLN A 421 16.07 1.34 6.55
C GLN A 421 16.43 0.79 5.18
N LYS A 422 16.48 1.71 4.21
CA LYS A 422 17.06 1.47 2.90
C LYS A 422 18.55 1.15 3.10
N GLY A 423 18.90 -0.14 3.10
CA GLY A 423 20.29 -0.63 3.14
C GLY A 423 20.67 -1.51 4.35
N ARG A 424 21.38 -2.60 4.03
CA ARG A 424 22.21 -3.53 4.83
C ARG A 424 21.67 -4.14 6.13
N LYS A 425 20.60 -3.66 6.76
CA LYS A 425 20.01 -4.30 7.95
C LYS A 425 18.50 -4.41 7.78
N GLY A 426 18.11 -5.60 7.32
CA GLY A 426 16.80 -5.92 6.77
C GLY A 426 15.67 -6.09 7.77
N GLY A 427 14.49 -6.24 7.20
CA GLY A 427 13.24 -6.59 7.87
C GLY A 427 12.05 -6.57 6.91
N GLY A 428 12.21 -6.99 5.66
CA GLY A 428 11.08 -7.08 4.72
C GLY A 428 9.97 -8.00 5.25
N CYS A 429 8.81 -8.00 4.58
CA CYS A 429 7.73 -8.97 4.86
C CYS A 429 8.17 -10.45 4.66
N HIS A 430 9.40 -10.67 4.19
CA HIS A 430 10.11 -11.93 4.20
C HIS A 430 11.34 -11.83 5.11
N ASN A 431 11.59 -12.86 5.90
CA ASN A 431 12.79 -12.98 6.75
C ASN A 431 14.11 -13.19 5.96
N GLY A 432 14.12 -12.97 4.65
CA GLY A 432 15.31 -13.05 3.81
C GLY A 432 15.85 -11.66 3.54
N LEU A 433 17.09 -11.40 3.97
CA LEU A 433 17.83 -10.15 3.76
C LEU A 433 18.06 -9.78 2.29
N HIS A 434 17.65 -10.62 1.33
CA HIS A 434 17.78 -10.44 -0.12
C HIS A 434 16.64 -11.24 -0.77
N GLN A 435 16.12 -10.76 -1.91
CA GLN A 435 15.30 -11.57 -2.81
C GLN A 435 16.04 -12.88 -3.09
N ARG A 436 15.46 -14.04 -2.74
CA ARG A 436 16.06 -15.32 -3.13
C ARG A 436 16.10 -15.40 -4.65
N ALA A 437 17.03 -16.16 -5.19
CA ALA A 437 17.01 -16.45 -6.62
C ALA A 437 15.66 -17.09 -6.98
N SER A 438 15.11 -16.65 -8.11
CA SER A 438 13.91 -17.20 -8.71
C SER A 438 14.15 -18.65 -9.11
N GLU A 439 13.13 -19.48 -8.92
CA GLU A 439 13.15 -20.84 -9.43
C GLU A 439 12.62 -20.91 -10.86
N PRO A 440 13.06 -21.91 -11.66
CA PRO A 440 12.58 -22.08 -13.03
C PRO A 440 11.06 -22.04 -13.18
N TRP A 441 10.31 -22.62 -12.24
CA TRP A 441 8.84 -22.59 -12.28
C TRP A 441 8.25 -21.19 -12.08
N GLU A 442 8.92 -20.31 -11.32
CA GLU A 442 8.49 -18.92 -11.11
C GLU A 442 8.79 -18.07 -12.35
N GLU A 443 9.92 -18.31 -13.01
CA GLU A 443 10.25 -17.69 -14.30
C GLU A 443 9.23 -18.08 -15.38
N ALA A 444 8.88 -19.37 -15.43
CA ALA A 444 7.85 -19.90 -16.33
C ALA A 444 6.45 -19.35 -15.99
N ASP A 445 6.10 -19.21 -14.71
CA ASP A 445 4.83 -18.62 -14.26
C ASP A 445 4.70 -17.17 -14.76
N GLY A 446 5.77 -16.38 -14.65
CA GLY A 446 5.84 -15.05 -15.25
C GLY A 446 5.64 -15.06 -16.76
N ALA A 447 6.31 -15.98 -17.46
CA ALA A 447 6.20 -16.12 -18.91
C ALA A 447 4.75 -16.41 -19.36
N ILE A 448 4.03 -17.33 -18.70
CA ILE A 448 2.64 -17.63 -19.07
C ILE A 448 1.68 -16.47 -18.74
N ARG A 449 1.93 -15.71 -17.65
CA ARG A 449 1.17 -14.47 -17.37
C ARG A 449 1.31 -13.47 -18.52
N LEU A 450 2.52 -13.34 -19.07
CA LEU A 450 2.75 -12.47 -20.22
C LEU A 450 2.01 -12.95 -21.47
N ILE A 451 1.88 -14.27 -21.71
CA ILE A 451 1.01 -14.81 -22.79
C ILE A 451 -0.43 -14.33 -22.60
N GLY A 452 -0.97 -14.42 -21.39
CA GLY A 452 -2.31 -13.91 -21.06
C GLY A 452 -2.48 -12.42 -21.38
N GLN A 453 -1.52 -11.60 -20.96
CA GLN A 453 -1.54 -10.15 -21.23
C GLN A 453 -1.36 -9.81 -22.72
N ILE A 454 -0.58 -10.60 -23.46
CA ILE A 454 -0.47 -10.48 -24.92
C ILE A 454 -1.82 -10.81 -25.57
N SER A 455 -2.57 -11.80 -25.07
CA SER A 455 -3.90 -12.12 -25.62
C SER A 455 -4.89 -10.97 -25.49
N ASP A 456 -4.86 -10.23 -24.38
CA ASP A 456 -5.69 -9.05 -24.16
C ASP A 456 -5.30 -7.89 -25.08
N LYS A 457 -4.00 -7.56 -25.14
CA LYS A 457 -3.54 -6.37 -25.88
C LYS A 457 -3.34 -6.62 -27.38
N PHE A 458 -3.06 -7.85 -27.78
CA PHE A 458 -2.68 -8.25 -29.14
C PHE A 458 -3.25 -9.63 -29.52
N PRO A 459 -4.58 -9.84 -29.51
CA PRO A 459 -5.17 -11.15 -29.80
C PRO A 459 -4.70 -11.73 -31.14
N ASN A 460 -4.56 -10.89 -32.17
CA ASN A 460 -4.09 -11.28 -33.51
C ASN A 460 -2.60 -11.69 -33.58
N ARG A 461 -1.83 -11.46 -32.51
CA ARG A 461 -0.40 -11.84 -32.42
C ARG A 461 -0.18 -13.06 -31.54
N VAL A 462 -1.23 -13.62 -30.93
CA VAL A 462 -1.14 -14.90 -30.25
C VAL A 462 -1.08 -15.99 -31.31
N THR A 463 0.11 -16.55 -31.51
CA THR A 463 0.36 -17.64 -32.45
C THR A 463 0.05 -18.99 -31.84
N ASP A 464 -0.08 -20.00 -32.70
CA ASP A 464 -0.17 -21.40 -32.30
C ASP A 464 1.01 -21.81 -31.41
N ASP A 465 2.23 -21.39 -31.77
CA ASP A 465 3.46 -21.63 -30.99
C ASP A 465 3.36 -21.08 -29.56
N LEU A 466 2.79 -19.89 -29.35
CA LEU A 466 2.63 -19.35 -28.00
C LEU A 466 1.65 -20.15 -27.14
N ILE A 467 0.55 -20.63 -27.74
CA ILE A 467 -0.39 -21.50 -27.04
C ILE A 467 0.28 -22.83 -26.71
N GLU A 468 1.10 -23.36 -27.62
CA GLU A 468 1.88 -24.58 -27.41
C GLU A 468 2.93 -24.41 -26.31
N GLN A 469 3.56 -23.22 -26.15
CA GLN A 469 4.44 -22.93 -25.01
C GLN A 469 3.70 -22.99 -23.67
N LEU A 470 2.48 -22.44 -23.58
CA LEU A 470 1.65 -22.54 -22.37
C LEU A 470 1.37 -24.02 -22.02
N LEU A 471 0.95 -24.80 -23.01
CA LEU A 471 0.64 -26.23 -22.83
C LEU A 471 1.88 -27.02 -22.42
N LYS A 472 3.01 -26.79 -23.08
CA LYS A 472 4.31 -27.38 -22.75
C LYS A 472 4.72 -27.11 -21.30
N GLY A 473 4.49 -25.89 -20.81
CA GLY A 473 4.73 -25.56 -19.40
C GLY A 473 3.90 -26.41 -18.44
N CYS A 474 2.64 -26.69 -18.81
CA CYS A 474 1.72 -27.51 -18.02
C CYS A 474 2.07 -29.01 -18.03
N GLU A 475 2.87 -29.49 -18.99
CA GLU A 475 3.32 -30.89 -19.05
C GLU A 475 4.37 -31.23 -17.98
N HIS A 476 5.11 -30.23 -17.47
CA HIS A 476 6.10 -30.43 -16.43
C HIS A 476 5.44 -30.50 -15.03
N ARG A 477 5.09 -31.71 -14.58
CA ARG A 477 4.32 -31.92 -13.33
C ARG A 477 5.17 -32.21 -12.08
N ASN A 478 6.48 -32.43 -12.25
CA ASN A 478 7.33 -33.08 -11.24
C ASN A 478 7.96 -32.11 -10.23
N TYR A 479 7.18 -31.21 -9.62
CA TYR A 479 7.66 -30.33 -8.54
C TYR A 479 6.55 -29.91 -7.57
N THR A 480 6.92 -29.63 -6.31
CA THR A 480 5.97 -29.37 -5.21
C THR A 480 4.96 -28.26 -5.50
N HIS A 481 5.39 -27.18 -6.14
CA HIS A 481 4.56 -26.00 -6.42
C HIS A 481 3.81 -26.06 -7.76
N TYR A 482 3.79 -27.20 -8.45
CA TYR A 482 3.06 -27.36 -9.71
C TYR A 482 1.57 -26.98 -9.65
N PRO A 483 0.82 -27.26 -8.56
CA PRO A 483 -0.57 -26.81 -8.45
C PRO A 483 -0.74 -25.28 -8.50
N TYR A 484 0.22 -24.49 -8.03
CA TYR A 484 0.19 -23.02 -8.14
C TYR A 484 0.44 -22.55 -9.58
N PHE A 485 1.28 -23.26 -10.33
CA PHE A 485 1.45 -23.00 -11.75
C PHE A 485 0.16 -23.30 -12.54
N LEU A 486 -0.56 -24.35 -12.16
CA LEU A 486 -1.86 -24.70 -12.74
C LEU A 486 -2.94 -23.65 -12.46
N GLU A 487 -2.97 -23.06 -11.26
CA GLU A 487 -3.83 -21.90 -10.95
C GLU A 487 -3.62 -20.79 -11.98
N THR A 488 -2.36 -20.36 -12.17
CA THR A 488 -2.02 -19.34 -13.16
C THR A 488 -2.38 -19.77 -14.59
N ALA A 489 -2.13 -21.03 -14.96
CA ALA A 489 -2.48 -21.53 -16.28
C ALA A 489 -3.99 -21.46 -16.55
N CYS A 490 -4.83 -21.81 -15.55
CA CYS A 490 -6.28 -21.69 -15.66
C CYS A 490 -6.71 -20.22 -15.89
N ASP A 491 -6.13 -19.28 -15.15
CA ASP A 491 -6.39 -17.84 -15.33
C ASP A 491 -5.96 -17.32 -16.71
N VAL A 492 -4.83 -17.82 -17.24
CA VAL A 492 -4.37 -17.49 -18.59
C VAL A 492 -5.31 -18.09 -19.64
N ILE A 493 -5.81 -19.31 -19.45
CA ILE A 493 -6.80 -19.92 -20.35
C ILE A 493 -8.10 -19.12 -20.34
N VAL A 494 -8.54 -18.59 -19.20
CA VAL A 494 -9.68 -17.65 -19.15
C VAL A 494 -9.42 -16.43 -20.03
N GLN A 495 -8.23 -15.83 -19.95
CA GLN A 495 -7.87 -14.67 -20.78
C GLN A 495 -7.87 -15.02 -22.27
N LEU A 496 -7.27 -16.15 -22.65
CA LEU A 496 -7.32 -16.65 -24.03
C LEU A 496 -8.76 -16.90 -24.49
N CYS A 497 -9.59 -17.47 -23.61
CA CYS A 497 -11.00 -17.70 -23.86
C CYS A 497 -11.77 -16.40 -24.08
N ASN A 498 -11.39 -15.30 -23.41
CA ASN A 498 -12.09 -14.03 -23.59
C ASN A 498 -11.65 -13.29 -24.85
N HIS A 499 -10.37 -13.36 -25.23
CA HIS A 499 -9.80 -12.47 -26.25
C HIS A 499 -9.54 -13.12 -27.62
N LEU A 500 -9.25 -14.42 -27.71
CA LEU A 500 -9.00 -15.08 -29.00
C LEU A 500 -10.28 -15.29 -29.79
N GLU A 501 -10.21 -15.42 -31.11
CA GLU A 501 -11.38 -15.81 -31.90
C GLU A 501 -11.86 -17.24 -31.54
N LYS A 502 -13.17 -17.49 -31.67
CA LYS A 502 -13.76 -18.80 -31.31
C LYS A 502 -13.08 -19.99 -32.03
N PRO A 503 -12.79 -19.94 -33.35
CA PRO A 503 -12.13 -21.05 -34.04
C PRO A 503 -10.72 -21.32 -33.52
N GLN A 504 -9.95 -20.25 -33.26
CA GLN A 504 -8.58 -20.33 -32.76
C GLN A 504 -8.54 -20.96 -31.37
N PHE A 505 -9.39 -20.51 -30.44
CA PHE A 505 -9.48 -21.12 -29.11
C PHE A 505 -9.97 -22.58 -29.18
N LYS A 506 -10.99 -22.85 -30.01
CA LYS A 506 -11.60 -24.19 -30.13
C LYS A 506 -10.61 -25.26 -30.62
N LYS A 507 -9.58 -24.86 -31.39
CA LYS A 507 -8.49 -25.75 -31.84
C LYS A 507 -7.77 -26.42 -30.66
N TYR A 508 -7.61 -25.70 -29.54
CA TYR A 508 -6.85 -26.15 -28.37
C TYR A 508 -7.76 -26.56 -27.19
N MET A 509 -9.08 -26.57 -27.38
CA MET A 509 -10.04 -26.76 -26.29
C MET A 509 -9.83 -28.07 -25.53
N ASP A 510 -9.48 -29.16 -26.21
CA ASP A 510 -9.27 -30.46 -25.54
C ASP A 510 -8.02 -30.46 -24.68
N ALA A 511 -6.92 -29.85 -25.16
CA ALA A 511 -5.70 -29.68 -24.38
C ALA A 511 -5.93 -28.78 -23.16
N PHE A 512 -6.71 -27.70 -23.30
CA PHE A 512 -7.09 -26.88 -22.16
C PHE A 512 -7.92 -27.65 -21.14
N LEU A 513 -8.87 -28.49 -21.58
CA LEU A 513 -9.65 -29.33 -20.66
C LEU A 513 -8.76 -30.31 -19.88
N GLU A 514 -7.68 -30.82 -20.46
CA GLU A 514 -6.70 -31.65 -19.74
C GLU A 514 -5.97 -30.87 -18.64
N VAL A 515 -5.59 -29.62 -18.91
CA VAL A 515 -4.98 -28.73 -17.91
C VAL A 515 -5.96 -28.48 -16.75
N LEU A 516 -7.24 -28.20 -17.06
CA LEU A 516 -8.27 -28.00 -16.04
C LEU A 516 -8.51 -29.28 -15.22
N ALA A 517 -8.53 -30.46 -15.85
CA ALA A 517 -8.65 -31.74 -15.14
C ALA A 517 -7.49 -31.95 -14.17
N THR A 518 -6.27 -31.70 -14.62
CA THR A 518 -5.07 -31.80 -13.77
C THR A 518 -5.13 -30.81 -12.60
N ALA A 519 -5.63 -29.59 -12.83
CA ALA A 519 -5.80 -28.59 -11.77
C ALA A 519 -6.81 -29.04 -10.71
N VAL A 520 -7.93 -29.64 -11.12
CA VAL A 520 -8.94 -30.20 -10.21
C VAL A 520 -8.39 -31.39 -9.43
N GLU A 521 -7.67 -32.29 -10.10
CA GLU A 521 -7.03 -33.47 -9.47
C GLU A 521 -5.94 -33.10 -8.46
N SER A 522 -5.32 -31.93 -8.60
CA SER A 522 -4.31 -31.44 -7.64
C SER A 522 -4.85 -31.24 -6.22
N LYS A 523 -6.17 -31.05 -6.08
CA LYS A 523 -6.88 -30.75 -4.83
C LYS A 523 -6.42 -29.48 -4.12
N LEU A 524 -5.59 -28.64 -4.75
CA LEU A 524 -5.26 -27.32 -4.24
C LEU A 524 -6.50 -26.41 -4.42
N PRO A 525 -7.09 -25.84 -3.36
CA PRO A 525 -8.34 -25.07 -3.48
C PRO A 525 -8.28 -23.91 -4.48
N LEU A 526 -7.14 -23.23 -4.57
CA LEU A 526 -6.95 -22.12 -5.52
C LEU A 526 -6.97 -22.60 -6.98
N ALA A 527 -6.24 -23.67 -7.28
CA ALA A 527 -6.22 -24.27 -8.63
C ALA A 527 -7.59 -24.82 -9.04
N VAL A 528 -8.30 -25.48 -8.11
CA VAL A 528 -9.67 -25.98 -8.33
C VAL A 528 -10.63 -24.82 -8.63
N ASN A 529 -10.54 -23.73 -7.86
CA ASN A 529 -11.38 -22.56 -8.06
C ASN A 529 -11.10 -21.86 -9.39
N ALA A 530 -9.83 -21.69 -9.77
CA ALA A 530 -9.43 -21.13 -11.05
C ALA A 530 -9.94 -22.00 -12.22
N ALA A 531 -9.86 -23.33 -12.09
CA ALA A 531 -10.40 -24.24 -13.09
C ALA A 531 -11.93 -24.14 -13.23
N SER A 532 -12.65 -24.01 -12.11
CA SER A 532 -14.10 -23.80 -12.09
C SER A 532 -14.51 -22.50 -12.80
N GLU A 533 -13.85 -21.37 -12.52
CA GLU A 533 -14.11 -20.11 -13.22
C GLU A 533 -13.73 -20.20 -14.72
N CYS A 534 -12.73 -21.00 -15.06
CA CYS A 534 -12.40 -21.30 -16.45
C CYS A 534 -13.50 -22.08 -17.17
N LEU A 535 -14.02 -23.16 -16.57
CA LEU A 535 -15.14 -23.93 -17.13
C LEU A 535 -16.38 -23.06 -17.34
N LYS A 536 -16.68 -22.19 -16.39
CA LYS A 536 -17.76 -21.22 -16.49
C LYS A 536 -17.56 -20.24 -17.64
N SER A 537 -16.34 -19.71 -17.82
CA SER A 537 -16.00 -18.81 -18.93
C SER A 537 -16.16 -19.49 -20.30
N ILE A 538 -15.66 -20.72 -20.42
CA ILE A 538 -15.80 -21.54 -21.64
C ILE A 538 -17.29 -21.84 -21.89
N GLY A 539 -18.04 -22.25 -20.86
CA GLY A 539 -19.46 -22.55 -20.93
C GLY A 539 -20.29 -21.36 -21.40
N ASN A 540 -20.02 -20.17 -20.85
CA ASN A 540 -20.66 -18.92 -21.28
C ASN A 540 -20.38 -18.58 -22.75
N ARG A 541 -19.18 -18.92 -23.25
CA ARG A 541 -18.76 -18.54 -24.62
C ARG A 541 -19.20 -19.54 -25.70
N PHE A 542 -19.20 -20.83 -25.39
CA PHE A 542 -19.43 -21.92 -26.34
C PHE A 542 -20.73 -22.69 -26.10
N GLY A 543 -21.39 -22.48 -24.96
CA GLY A 543 -22.62 -23.14 -24.55
C GLY A 543 -22.36 -24.29 -23.55
N PRO A 544 -23.10 -24.38 -22.44
CA PRO A 544 -22.88 -25.39 -21.40
C PRO A 544 -23.10 -26.81 -21.89
N THR A 545 -24.09 -27.04 -22.77
CA THR A 545 -24.34 -28.37 -23.38
C THR A 545 -23.20 -28.81 -24.29
N VAL A 546 -22.59 -27.88 -25.04
CA VAL A 546 -21.44 -28.17 -25.92
C VAL A 546 -20.22 -28.55 -25.09
N LEU A 547 -19.96 -27.79 -24.02
CA LEU A 547 -18.86 -28.06 -23.10
C LEU A 547 -19.06 -29.41 -22.39
N ARG A 548 -20.27 -29.68 -21.88
CA ARG A 548 -20.61 -30.96 -21.26
C ARG A 548 -20.40 -32.13 -22.21
N GLY A 549 -20.96 -32.07 -23.42
CA GLY A 549 -20.80 -33.15 -24.40
C GLY A 549 -19.33 -33.39 -24.80
N ARG A 550 -18.52 -32.33 -24.87
CA ARG A 550 -17.07 -32.42 -25.11
C ARG A 550 -16.37 -33.16 -23.97
N ILE A 551 -16.62 -32.75 -22.72
CA ILE A 551 -16.05 -33.39 -21.53
C ILE A 551 -16.46 -34.86 -21.45
N GLU A 552 -17.76 -35.15 -21.61
CA GLU A 552 -18.30 -36.51 -21.59
C GLU A 552 -17.67 -37.42 -22.64
N SER A 553 -17.39 -36.88 -23.83
CA SER A 553 -16.71 -37.63 -24.90
C SER A 553 -15.25 -37.98 -24.60
N HIS A 554 -14.63 -37.34 -23.60
CA HIS A 554 -13.25 -37.55 -23.18
C HIS A 554 -13.08 -38.12 -21.75
N ILE A 555 -14.20 -38.48 -21.08
CA ILE A 555 -14.23 -39.04 -19.71
C ILE A 555 -13.28 -40.24 -19.53
N ASN A 556 -13.19 -41.13 -20.52
CA ASN A 556 -12.38 -42.35 -20.41
C ASN A 556 -10.90 -42.16 -20.81
N ALA A 557 -10.53 -40.98 -21.31
CA ALA A 557 -9.18 -40.72 -21.82
C ALA A 557 -8.35 -39.88 -20.84
N PHE A 558 -8.94 -38.83 -20.24
CA PHE A 558 -8.18 -37.86 -19.41
C PHE A 558 -9.02 -37.12 -18.34
N VAL A 559 -10.36 -37.16 -18.38
CA VAL A 559 -11.19 -36.26 -17.56
C VAL A 559 -11.72 -36.96 -16.32
N SER A 560 -11.22 -36.57 -15.14
CA SER A 560 -11.73 -37.03 -13.84
C SER A 560 -13.25 -36.75 -13.72
N GLU A 561 -14.02 -37.66 -13.12
CA GLU A 561 -15.44 -37.46 -12.79
C GLU A 561 -15.68 -36.11 -12.10
N ASN A 562 -14.71 -35.63 -11.33
CA ASN A 562 -14.78 -34.36 -10.60
C ASN A 562 -14.86 -33.11 -11.50
N LEU A 563 -14.48 -33.20 -12.79
CA LEU A 563 -14.60 -32.06 -13.71
C LEU A 563 -16.07 -31.81 -14.10
N VAL A 564 -16.86 -32.89 -14.20
CA VAL A 564 -18.29 -32.83 -14.51
C VAL A 564 -19.05 -32.16 -13.36
N ASP A 565 -18.64 -32.44 -12.12
CA ASP A 565 -19.23 -31.86 -10.91
C ASP A 565 -19.06 -30.34 -10.82
N LEU A 566 -18.05 -29.78 -11.49
CA LEU A 566 -17.77 -28.34 -11.52
C LEU A 566 -18.43 -27.62 -12.70
N LEU A 567 -19.18 -28.32 -13.55
CA LEU A 567 -19.86 -27.68 -14.67
C LEU A 567 -21.01 -26.77 -14.21
N PRO A 568 -21.22 -25.62 -14.88
CA PRO A 568 -22.42 -24.83 -14.66
C PRO A 568 -23.69 -25.66 -14.86
N PRO A 569 -24.76 -25.44 -14.07
CA PRO A 569 -26.05 -26.06 -14.34
C PRO A 569 -26.52 -25.69 -15.75
N VAL A 570 -27.08 -26.68 -16.44
CA VAL A 570 -27.58 -26.56 -17.84
C VAL A 570 -28.89 -25.81 -17.89
#